data_AF-A0A534H675-F1
#
_entry.id   AF-A0A534H675-F1
#
_cell.length_a   1.000
_cell.length_b   1.000
_cell.length_c   1.000
_cell.angle_alpha   90.00
_cell.angle_beta   90.00
_cell.angle_gamma   90.00
#
_symmetry.space_group_name_H-M   'P 1'
#
loop_
_entity.id
_entity.type
_entity.pdbx_description
1 polymer ?
#
loop_
_entity_poly.entity_id
_entity_poly.type
_entity_poly.pdbx_seq_one_letter_code
_entity_poly.pdbx_strand_id
1 'polypeptide(L)'
;MAAIPRLYAAEATGGLEEVVVTAQKRTENLQNVPVSITALGTEKLQELGVQNFDDYVKFLPSVAYQTGGPGFAKIYMRGVASGDNANHSGPLPSVGVYLDEQPVTTIQGPLDIHIYDIERVEALAGPQGTLYGASSEAGTVRIITNKPDASAFKAGYALTGNTLRGQGGYVAEGFVNVPVGSNAAVRLVGWSERDGGYIDNVPGTLSYPSDGCLSNFSPPAPGCQVSP
;
A
#
# COMPACT_ATOMS: atom_id res chain seq x y z
N MET A 1 -13.50 24.22 28.83
CA MET A 1 -13.56 23.45 30.09
C MET A 1 -14.36 22.20 29.78
N ALA A 2 -13.83 20.98 29.77
CA ALA A 2 -12.73 20.39 30.53
C ALA A 2 -11.83 19.50 29.66
N ALA A 3 -10.53 19.49 29.97
CA ALA A 3 -9.55 18.55 29.45
C ALA A 3 -9.57 17.26 30.30
N ILE A 4 -9.46 16.10 29.66
CA ILE A 4 -9.28 14.80 30.32
C ILE A 4 -7.80 14.44 30.17
N PRO A 5 -7.07 14.14 31.25
CA PRO A 5 -5.64 13.83 31.18
C PRO A 5 -5.45 12.41 30.63
N ARG A 6 -4.63 12.26 29.58
CA ARG A 6 -4.04 10.97 29.20
C ARG A 6 -2.82 10.72 30.09
N LEU A 7 -2.94 9.83 31.07
CA LEU A 7 -1.82 9.27 31.81
C LEU A 7 -1.40 7.95 31.12
N TYR A 8 -0.51 8.07 30.14
CA TYR A 8 0.48 7.04 29.84
C TYR A 8 1.80 7.79 29.70
N ALA A 9 2.63 7.71 30.74
CA ALA A 9 4.02 8.14 30.64
C ALA A 9 4.72 7.12 29.74
N ALA A 10 4.92 7.48 28.48
CA ALA A 10 5.97 6.87 27.69
C ALA A 10 7.29 7.39 28.27
N GLU A 11 8.08 6.51 28.87
CA GLU A 11 9.50 6.79 29.08
C GLU A 11 10.12 6.98 27.69
N ALA A 12 10.29 8.24 27.29
CA ALA A 12 11.15 8.60 26.18
C ALA A 12 12.60 8.38 26.62
N THR A 13 13.05 7.13 26.58
CA THR A 13 14.48 6.82 26.53
C THR A 13 15.03 7.43 25.25
N GLY A 14 15.74 8.55 25.37
CA GLY A 14 16.39 9.28 24.27
C GLY A 14 17.57 8.51 23.64
N GLY A 15 17.29 7.38 23.02
CA GLY A 15 18.16 6.69 22.07
C GLY A 15 17.53 6.72 20.67
N LEU A 16 18.32 6.55 19.61
CA LEU A 16 17.75 6.27 18.30
C LEU A 16 16.89 4.99 18.41
N GLU A 17 15.65 5.06 17.97
CA GLU A 17 14.79 3.89 17.82
C GLU A 17 15.50 2.83 16.96
N GLU A 18 15.72 1.66 17.53
CA GLU A 18 16.26 0.52 16.80
C GLU A 18 15.17 -0.06 15.90
N VAL A 19 15.20 0.34 14.63
CA VAL A 19 14.29 -0.21 13.63
C VAL A 19 14.82 -1.57 13.17
N VAL A 20 14.16 -2.63 13.62
CA VAL A 20 14.45 -4.00 13.19
C VAL A 20 13.72 -4.29 11.89
N VAL A 21 14.45 -4.78 10.89
CA VAL A 21 13.92 -5.11 9.57
C VAL A 21 14.20 -6.57 9.20
N THR A 22 13.40 -7.11 8.28
CA THR A 22 13.59 -8.46 7.74
C THR A 22 13.93 -8.46 6.25
N ALA A 23 14.46 -7.33 5.77
CA ALA A 23 14.80 -7.05 4.38
C ALA A 23 15.59 -8.17 3.67
N GLN A 24 16.55 -8.79 4.38
CA GLN A 24 17.40 -9.87 3.86
C GLN A 24 16.93 -11.27 4.27
N LYS A 25 15.63 -11.44 4.57
CA LYS A 25 15.07 -12.67 5.18
C LYS A 25 15.69 -13.03 6.54
N ARG A 26 16.34 -12.06 7.19
CA ARG A 26 16.97 -12.15 8.51
C ARG A 26 16.62 -10.92 9.30
N THR A 27 16.42 -11.09 10.59
CA THR A 27 16.15 -10.00 11.53
C THR A 27 17.45 -9.24 11.80
N GLU A 28 17.53 -8.02 11.29
CA GLU A 28 18.71 -7.17 11.39
C GLU A 28 18.32 -5.72 11.71
N ASN A 29 19.18 -5.00 12.41
CA ASN A 29 19.02 -3.56 12.62
C ASN A 29 19.21 -2.83 11.27
N LEU A 30 18.31 -1.89 10.97
CA LEU A 30 18.33 -1.08 9.74
C LEU A 30 19.70 -0.46 9.43
N GLN A 31 20.46 -0.04 10.44
CA GLN A 31 21.78 0.59 10.28
C GLN A 31 22.87 -0.38 9.80
N ASN A 32 22.66 -1.68 9.99
CA ASN A 32 23.61 -2.73 9.61
C ASN A 32 23.29 -3.35 8.25
N VAL A 33 22.14 -3.01 7.65
CA VAL A 33 21.71 -3.56 6.37
C VAL A 33 22.46 -2.84 5.23
N PRO A 34 23.26 -3.55 4.41
CA PRO A 34 24.06 -2.94 3.35
C PRO A 34 23.24 -2.68 2.07
N VAL A 35 21.96 -2.31 2.21
CA VAL A 35 21.08 -1.90 1.11
C VAL A 35 20.36 -0.61 1.46
N SER A 36 19.94 0.12 0.43
CA SER A 36 19.13 1.33 0.63
C SER A 36 17.71 0.94 1.00
N ILE A 37 17.40 1.03 2.29
CA ILE A 37 16.09 0.70 2.84
C ILE A 37 15.50 1.89 3.60
N THR A 38 14.20 2.10 3.41
CA THR A 38 13.37 2.97 4.27
C THR A 38 12.34 2.10 4.96
N ALA A 39 12.12 2.31 6.26
CA ALA A 39 11.12 1.57 7.02
C ALA A 39 10.24 2.51 7.84
N LEU A 40 8.93 2.28 7.80
CA LEU A 40 7.91 3.00 8.58
C LEU A 40 7.32 2.02 9.59
N GLY A 41 7.64 2.18 10.87
CA GLY A 41 7.12 1.33 11.95
C GLY A 41 5.67 1.62 12.33
N THR A 42 5.06 0.74 13.12
CA THR A 42 3.65 0.82 13.56
C THR A 42 3.29 2.20 14.13
N GLU A 43 4.09 2.71 15.05
CA GLU A 43 3.85 3.99 15.72
C GLU A 43 3.85 5.12 14.69
N LYS A 44 4.81 5.08 13.75
CA LYS A 44 4.88 6.09 12.69
C LYS A 44 3.70 6.02 11.72
N LEU A 45 3.28 4.81 11.34
CA LEU A 45 2.11 4.61 10.48
C LEU A 45 0.84 5.16 11.14
N GLN A 46 0.68 4.95 12.46
CA GLN A 46 -0.44 5.48 13.24
C GLN A 46 -0.39 7.00 13.38
N GLU A 47 0.78 7.59 13.69
CA GLU A 47 0.95 9.05 13.78
C GLU A 47 0.61 9.76 12.47
N LEU A 48 1.00 9.16 11.35
CA LEU A 48 0.77 9.69 10.02
C LEU A 48 -0.65 9.42 9.51
N GLY A 49 -1.45 8.64 10.24
CA GLY A 49 -2.80 8.25 9.85
C GLY A 49 -2.83 7.50 8.51
N VAL A 50 -1.82 6.67 8.24
CA VAL A 50 -1.73 5.90 6.99
C VAL A 50 -2.85 4.87 6.96
N GLN A 51 -3.68 4.90 5.91
CA GLN A 51 -4.76 3.92 5.72
C GLN A 51 -4.55 3.03 4.50
N ASN A 52 -3.79 3.47 3.50
CA ASN A 52 -3.60 2.73 2.25
C ASN A 52 -2.23 3.02 1.62
N PHE A 53 -2.02 2.46 0.43
CA PHE A 53 -0.82 2.66 -0.39
C PHE A 53 -0.49 4.13 -0.64
N ASP A 54 -1.48 4.92 -1.05
CA ASP A 54 -1.33 6.33 -1.39
C ASP A 54 -0.83 7.17 -0.21
N ASP A 55 -1.06 6.73 1.03
CA ASP A 55 -0.63 7.45 2.22
C ASP A 55 0.83 7.18 2.58
N TYR A 56 1.24 5.91 2.67
CA TYR A 56 2.62 5.64 3.08
C TYR A 56 3.63 5.93 1.97
N VAL A 57 3.25 5.80 0.70
CA VAL A 57 4.17 6.02 -0.43
C VAL A 57 4.72 7.46 -0.45
N LYS A 58 3.95 8.43 0.06
CA LYS A 58 4.35 9.83 0.22
C LYS A 58 5.56 10.01 1.13
N PHE A 59 5.82 9.05 2.02
CA PHE A 59 6.93 9.06 2.98
C PHE A 59 8.09 8.15 2.56
N LEU A 60 8.03 7.56 1.36
CA LEU A 60 9.08 6.68 0.81
C LEU A 60 9.88 7.44 -0.27
N PRO A 61 11.02 8.06 0.06
CA PRO A 61 11.73 8.99 -0.84
C PRO A 61 12.31 8.31 -2.09
N SER A 62 12.53 7.00 -2.04
CA SER A 62 13.03 6.22 -3.18
C SER A 62 11.92 5.77 -4.13
N VAL A 63 10.65 6.03 -3.79
CA VAL A 63 9.47 5.53 -4.49
C VAL A 63 8.74 6.69 -5.15
N ALA A 64 8.46 6.52 -6.43
CA ALA A 64 7.52 7.34 -7.16
C ALA A 64 6.37 6.45 -7.63
N TYR A 65 5.20 7.02 -7.86
CA TYR A 65 4.08 6.24 -8.36
C TYR A 65 3.17 7.08 -9.25
N GLN A 66 2.43 6.38 -10.12
CA GLN A 66 1.37 6.95 -10.93
C GLN A 66 0.11 6.12 -10.72
N THR A 67 -1.01 6.74 -10.38
CA THR A 67 -2.29 6.07 -10.19
C THR A 67 -3.27 6.40 -11.31
N GLY A 68 -3.99 5.39 -11.79
CA GLY A 68 -5.16 5.53 -12.66
C GLY A 68 -6.49 5.45 -11.90
N GLY A 69 -6.45 5.35 -10.58
CA GLY A 69 -7.59 5.10 -9.70
C GLY A 69 -7.34 3.89 -8.77
N PRO A 70 -8.32 3.56 -7.91
CA PRO A 70 -8.19 2.44 -6.97
C PRO A 70 -7.88 1.12 -7.67
N GLY A 71 -6.85 0.41 -7.22
CA GLY A 71 -6.36 -0.85 -7.76
C GLY A 71 -5.47 -0.72 -9.00
N PHE A 72 -5.21 0.50 -9.47
CA PHE A 72 -4.42 0.78 -10.68
C PHE A 72 -3.25 1.72 -10.38
N ALA A 73 -2.27 1.24 -9.61
CA ALA A 73 -1.07 2.00 -9.28
C ALA A 73 0.19 1.43 -9.95
N LYS A 74 0.96 2.27 -10.64
CA LYS A 74 2.28 1.90 -11.15
C LYS A 74 3.34 2.47 -10.23
N ILE A 75 4.17 1.60 -9.67
CA ILE A 75 5.25 1.98 -8.76
C ILE A 75 6.57 1.99 -9.53
N TYR A 76 7.36 3.01 -9.26
CA TYR A 76 8.69 3.21 -9.79
C TYR A 76 9.66 3.43 -8.63
N MET A 77 10.85 2.86 -8.71
CA MET A 77 11.91 3.14 -7.76
C MET A 77 13.14 3.66 -8.49
N ARG A 78 13.70 4.76 -8.00
CA ARG A 78 14.89 5.41 -8.59
C ARG A 78 14.76 5.66 -10.11
N GLY A 79 13.56 5.96 -10.59
CA GLY A 79 13.27 6.26 -12.01
C GLY A 79 13.20 5.05 -12.94
N VAL A 80 13.30 3.81 -12.41
CA VAL A 80 13.18 2.59 -13.22
C VAL A 80 11.71 2.18 -13.33
N ALA A 81 11.23 2.05 -14.57
CA ALA A 81 9.86 1.74 -14.88
C ALA A 81 9.74 0.51 -15.79
N SER A 82 8.75 -0.35 -15.50
CA SER A 82 8.25 -1.31 -16.47
C SER A 82 7.53 -0.57 -17.59
N GLY A 83 7.72 -1.02 -18.84
CA GLY A 83 7.07 -0.42 -20.01
C GLY A 83 5.55 -0.33 -19.85
N ASP A 84 4.96 0.73 -20.39
CA ASP A 84 3.51 0.93 -20.34
C ASP A 84 2.83 -0.07 -21.30
N ASN A 85 1.83 -0.82 -20.80
CA ASN A 85 0.76 -1.50 -21.56
C ASN A 85 -0.05 -2.52 -20.73
N ALA A 86 0.26 -2.76 -19.44
CA ALA A 86 -0.51 -3.62 -18.52
C ALA A 86 -1.06 -4.91 -19.16
N ASN A 87 -0.27 -5.51 -20.06
CA ASN A 87 -0.64 -6.69 -20.83
C ASN A 87 -0.15 -7.93 -20.05
N HIS A 88 -1.01 -8.93 -19.85
CA HIS A 88 -0.62 -10.19 -19.22
C HIS A 88 0.53 -10.91 -19.96
N SER A 89 0.65 -10.69 -21.27
CA SER A 89 1.76 -11.22 -22.08
C SER A 89 2.95 -10.25 -22.19
N GLY A 90 2.87 -9.10 -21.53
CA GLY A 90 3.89 -8.05 -21.53
C GLY A 90 4.85 -8.15 -20.34
N PRO A 91 5.73 -7.15 -20.17
CA PRO A 91 6.64 -7.09 -19.03
C PRO A 91 5.85 -6.93 -17.73
N LEU A 92 6.26 -7.68 -16.70
CA LEU A 92 5.76 -7.50 -15.33
C LEU A 92 6.27 -6.16 -14.75
N PRO A 93 5.62 -5.63 -13.69
CA PRO A 93 6.09 -4.44 -12.99
C PRO A 93 7.57 -4.54 -12.59
N SER A 94 8.29 -3.42 -12.54
CA SER A 94 9.72 -3.42 -12.15
C SER A 94 9.92 -3.38 -10.63
N VAL A 95 8.87 -3.07 -9.86
CA VAL A 95 8.86 -3.02 -8.40
C VAL A 95 7.87 -4.05 -7.83
N GLY A 96 8.36 -4.88 -6.91
CA GLY A 96 7.58 -5.94 -6.29
C GLY A 96 6.97 -5.47 -4.98
N VAL A 97 5.67 -5.61 -4.80
CA VAL A 97 4.96 -5.41 -3.54
C VAL A 97 4.60 -6.74 -2.90
N TYR A 98 4.92 -6.85 -1.61
CA TYR A 98 4.72 -8.03 -0.79
C TYR A 98 3.86 -7.72 0.43
N LEU A 99 2.92 -8.61 0.72
CA LEU A 99 2.30 -8.70 2.03
C LEU A 99 2.99 -9.84 2.77
N ASP A 100 3.76 -9.47 3.79
CA ASP A 100 4.72 -10.33 4.48
C ASP A 100 5.75 -10.97 3.54
N GLU A 101 5.50 -12.23 3.18
CA GLU A 101 6.33 -13.06 2.31
C GLU A 101 5.59 -13.46 1.01
N GLN A 102 4.35 -13.00 0.84
CA GLN A 102 3.53 -13.31 -0.32
C GLN A 102 3.54 -12.13 -1.30
N PRO A 103 3.82 -12.37 -2.60
CA PRO A 103 3.73 -11.32 -3.60
C PRO A 103 2.27 -10.92 -3.79
N VAL A 104 1.99 -9.62 -3.66
CA VAL A 104 0.68 -9.01 -3.96
C VAL A 104 0.78 -8.07 -5.17
N THR A 105 1.85 -8.23 -5.95
CA THR A 105 2.07 -7.50 -7.19
C THR A 105 1.27 -8.14 -8.32
N THR A 106 0.49 -7.33 -9.03
CA THR A 106 -0.26 -7.74 -10.22
C THR A 106 0.27 -7.00 -11.44
N ILE A 107 -0.16 -7.40 -12.63
CA ILE A 107 0.20 -6.73 -13.88
C ILE A 107 -0.27 -5.27 -13.97
N GLN A 108 -1.27 -4.88 -13.19
CA GLN A 108 -1.83 -3.52 -13.15
C GLN A 108 -1.22 -2.68 -12.03
N GLY A 109 -0.39 -3.28 -11.17
CA GLY A 109 0.09 -2.64 -9.95
C GLY A 109 -0.03 -3.51 -8.70
N PRO A 110 0.30 -2.96 -7.52
CA PRO A 110 -0.05 -3.59 -6.26
C PRO A 110 -1.57 -3.66 -6.09
N LEU A 111 -2.01 -4.61 -5.26
CA LEU A 111 -3.35 -4.54 -4.68
C LEU A 111 -3.41 -3.38 -3.67
N ASP A 112 -4.56 -2.72 -3.60
CA ASP A 112 -4.85 -1.72 -2.56
C ASP A 112 -5.13 -2.45 -1.24
N ILE A 113 -4.07 -2.69 -0.49
CA ILE A 113 -4.16 -3.32 0.83
C ILE A 113 -4.48 -2.25 1.86
N HIS A 114 -5.55 -2.49 2.63
CA HIS A 114 -5.89 -1.66 3.78
C HIS A 114 -4.81 -1.77 4.85
N ILE A 115 -4.23 -0.64 5.24
CA ILE A 115 -3.12 -0.55 6.19
C ILE A 115 -3.69 -0.37 7.58
N TYR A 116 -4.09 -1.48 8.17
CA TYR A 116 -4.43 -1.56 9.58
C TYR A 116 -3.72 -2.75 10.20
N ASP A 117 -3.29 -2.57 11.45
CA ASP A 117 -2.58 -3.59 12.20
C ASP A 117 -1.27 -4.09 11.53
N ILE A 118 -0.52 -3.15 10.97
CA ILE A 118 0.76 -3.38 10.30
C ILE A 118 1.91 -3.08 11.26
N GLU A 119 2.85 -4.03 11.36
CA GLU A 119 4.07 -3.88 12.15
C GLU A 119 4.98 -2.82 11.54
N ARG A 120 5.20 -2.90 10.22
CA ARG A 120 5.95 -1.90 9.45
C ARG A 120 5.75 -2.03 7.95
N VAL A 121 6.08 -0.96 7.23
CA VAL A 121 6.27 -0.96 5.77
C VAL A 121 7.77 -0.76 5.48
N GLU A 122 8.35 -1.63 4.66
CA GLU A 122 9.76 -1.54 4.23
C GLU A 122 9.82 -1.26 2.72
N ALA A 123 10.67 -0.33 2.29
CA ALA A 123 10.96 -0.04 0.89
C ALA A 123 12.44 -0.25 0.62
N LEU A 124 12.75 -1.27 -0.18
CA LEU A 124 14.09 -1.66 -0.58
C LEU A 124 14.35 -1.14 -1.99
N ALA A 125 15.24 -0.15 -2.11
CA ALA A 125 15.54 0.48 -3.39
C ALA A 125 16.72 -0.21 -4.09
N GLY A 126 16.55 -0.55 -5.37
CA GLY A 126 17.52 -1.24 -6.20
C GLY A 126 17.21 -2.73 -6.37
N PRO A 127 17.99 -3.47 -7.18
CA PRO A 127 17.67 -4.84 -7.54
C PRO A 127 17.59 -5.79 -6.34
N GLN A 128 16.46 -6.50 -6.20
CA GLN A 128 16.17 -7.46 -5.14
C GLN A 128 15.68 -8.82 -5.70
N GLY A 129 15.95 -9.10 -6.97
CA GLY A 129 15.47 -10.31 -7.67
C GLY A 129 15.96 -11.64 -7.10
N THR A 130 17.05 -11.66 -6.33
CA THR A 130 17.55 -12.90 -5.69
C THR A 130 16.68 -13.36 -4.51
N LEU A 131 16.11 -12.42 -3.75
CA LEU A 131 15.31 -12.72 -2.55
C LEU A 131 13.80 -12.63 -2.79
N TYR A 132 13.39 -11.84 -3.78
CA TYR A 132 11.98 -11.56 -4.08
C TYR A 132 11.61 -11.92 -5.52
N GLY A 133 12.54 -12.42 -6.34
CA GLY A 133 12.21 -12.96 -7.66
C GLY A 133 11.75 -11.91 -8.67
N ALA A 134 10.85 -12.33 -9.56
CA ALA A 134 10.36 -11.51 -10.65
C ALA A 134 9.68 -10.24 -10.11
N SER A 135 9.77 -9.16 -10.90
CA SER A 135 9.25 -7.84 -10.55
C SER A 135 10.03 -7.05 -9.50
N SER A 136 11.19 -7.53 -9.04
CA SER A 136 12.03 -6.81 -8.07
C SER A 136 13.32 -6.25 -8.68
N GLU A 137 13.27 -5.78 -9.93
CA GLU A 137 14.44 -5.23 -10.65
C GLU A 137 14.79 -3.81 -10.16
N ALA A 138 13.78 -2.96 -9.99
CA ALA A 138 13.93 -1.61 -9.47
C ALA A 138 13.92 -1.57 -7.93
N GLY A 139 13.28 -2.56 -7.30
CA GLY A 139 13.19 -2.69 -5.85
C GLY A 139 11.95 -3.44 -5.38
N THR A 140 11.74 -3.39 -4.07
CA THR A 140 10.66 -4.13 -3.40
C THR A 140 10.04 -3.30 -2.29
N VAL A 141 8.71 -3.23 -2.23
CA VAL A 141 7.95 -2.72 -1.09
C VAL A 141 7.37 -3.90 -0.32
N ARG A 142 7.47 -3.87 1.01
CA ARG A 142 6.94 -4.93 1.87
C ARG A 142 6.04 -4.32 2.92
N ILE A 143 4.90 -4.95 3.13
CA ILE A 143 3.94 -4.62 4.17
C ILE A 143 3.98 -5.78 5.15
N ILE A 144 4.48 -5.55 6.37
CA ILE A 144 4.67 -6.60 7.37
C ILE A 144 3.53 -6.47 8.39
N THR A 145 2.72 -7.52 8.52
CA THR A 145 1.60 -7.55 9.47
C THR A 145 2.08 -7.83 10.89
N ASN A 146 1.40 -7.28 11.90
CA ASN A 146 1.65 -7.65 13.29
C ASN A 146 1.39 -9.15 13.50
N LYS A 147 2.38 -9.86 14.06
CA LYS A 147 2.27 -11.31 14.29
C LYS A 147 1.47 -11.63 15.55
N PRO A 148 0.83 -12.82 15.62
CA PRO A 148 0.23 -13.30 16.86
C PRO A 148 1.26 -13.38 17.98
N ASP A 149 0.89 -12.88 19.15
CA ASP A 149 1.76 -12.77 20.33
C ASP A 149 1.23 -13.63 21.47
N ALA A 150 1.98 -14.68 21.85
CA ALA A 150 1.60 -15.59 22.93
C ALA A 150 1.83 -15.04 24.34
N SER A 151 2.52 -13.90 24.46
CA SER A 151 2.85 -13.33 25.77
C SER A 151 1.67 -12.64 26.44
N ALA A 152 0.74 -12.06 25.67
CA ALA A 152 -0.33 -11.24 26.21
C ALA A 152 -1.55 -11.14 25.29
N PHE A 153 -2.73 -11.00 25.91
CA PHE A 153 -3.93 -10.55 25.22
C PHE A 153 -3.77 -9.08 24.81
N LYS A 154 -4.11 -8.75 23.56
CA LYS A 154 -4.09 -7.37 23.04
C LYS A 154 -5.31 -7.16 22.16
N ALA A 155 -5.97 -6.01 22.27
CA ALA A 155 -7.06 -5.63 21.37
C ALA A 155 -7.00 -4.13 21.11
N GLY A 156 -7.48 -3.73 19.94
CA GLY A 156 -7.55 -2.34 19.54
C GLY A 156 -8.66 -2.13 18.53
N TYR A 157 -9.15 -0.90 18.43
CA TYR A 157 -10.11 -0.50 17.43
C TYR A 157 -9.86 0.95 17.03
N ALA A 158 -10.25 1.30 15.82
CA ALA A 158 -10.29 2.67 15.34
C ALA A 158 -11.59 2.92 14.57
N LEU A 159 -12.12 4.12 14.74
CA LEU A 159 -13.33 4.58 14.08
C LEU A 159 -13.04 5.95 13.49
N THR A 160 -13.17 6.07 12.18
CA THR A 160 -13.02 7.32 11.45
C THR A 160 -14.31 7.59 10.69
N GLY A 161 -14.75 8.84 10.66
CA GLY A 161 -15.93 9.27 9.92
C GLY A 161 -15.63 10.55 9.16
N ASN A 162 -16.09 10.63 7.92
CA ASN A 162 -15.92 11.80 7.08
C ASN A 162 -17.20 12.11 6.30
N THR A 163 -17.28 13.33 5.78
CA THR A 163 -18.32 13.72 4.83
C THR A 163 -17.67 14.42 3.66
N LEU A 164 -17.98 13.95 2.45
CA LEU A 164 -17.45 14.49 1.21
C LEU A 164 -18.62 14.78 0.28
N ARG A 165 -18.78 16.06 -0.12
CA ARG A 165 -19.90 16.54 -0.97
C ARG A 165 -21.29 16.09 -0.51
N GLY A 166 -21.50 15.99 0.80
CA GLY A 166 -22.78 15.55 1.39
C GLY A 166 -22.97 14.03 1.43
N GLN A 167 -22.01 13.25 0.95
CA GLN A 167 -21.97 11.80 1.14
C GLN A 167 -21.12 11.47 2.36
N GLY A 168 -21.70 10.72 3.31
CA GLY A 168 -20.99 10.23 4.48
C GLY A 168 -20.11 9.03 4.12
N GLY A 169 -18.87 9.04 4.62
CA GLY A 169 -17.97 7.91 4.64
C GLY A 169 -17.59 7.52 6.07
N TYR A 170 -17.14 6.28 6.22
CA TYR A 170 -16.66 5.76 7.50
C TYR A 170 -15.60 4.67 7.30
N VAL A 171 -14.74 4.52 8.30
CA VAL A 171 -13.85 3.36 8.49
C VAL A 171 -14.07 2.87 9.92
N ALA A 172 -14.38 1.58 10.05
CA ALA A 172 -14.49 0.90 11.33
C ALA A 172 -13.62 -0.35 11.32
N GLU A 173 -12.64 -0.40 12.19
CA GLU A 173 -11.59 -1.43 12.15
C GLU A 173 -11.18 -1.84 13.55
N GLY A 174 -10.71 -3.07 13.68
CA GLY A 174 -10.31 -3.63 14.95
C GLY A 174 -9.49 -4.90 14.82
N PHE A 175 -8.71 -5.15 15.86
CA PHE A 175 -7.96 -6.39 16.00
C PHE A 175 -8.15 -6.96 17.40
N VAL A 176 -7.96 -8.28 17.48
CA VAL A 176 -7.83 -9.00 18.74
C VAL A 176 -6.75 -10.05 18.63
N ASN A 177 -5.90 -10.12 19.64
CA ASN A 177 -4.86 -11.12 19.82
C ASN A 177 -5.15 -11.90 21.10
N VAL A 178 -5.28 -13.21 20.95
CA VAL A 178 -5.62 -14.15 22.01
C VAL A 178 -4.51 -15.19 22.13
N PRO A 179 -3.73 -15.20 23.22
CA PRO A 179 -2.88 -16.32 23.57
C PRO A 179 -3.75 -17.56 23.83
N VAL A 180 -3.47 -18.66 23.12
CA VAL A 180 -4.15 -19.95 23.30
C VAL A 180 -3.35 -20.85 24.26
N GLY A 181 -2.05 -20.58 24.41
CA GLY A 181 -1.16 -21.23 25.35
C GLY A 181 0.11 -20.40 25.56
N SER A 182 1.11 -20.99 26.20
CA SER A 182 2.40 -20.32 26.49
C SER A 182 3.25 -20.05 25.24
N ASN A 183 2.95 -20.71 24.11
CA ASN A 183 3.74 -20.64 22.88
C ASN A 183 2.88 -20.48 21.61
N ALA A 184 1.58 -20.24 21.75
CA ALA A 184 0.66 -20.14 20.64
C ALA A 184 -0.34 -19.01 20.87
N ALA A 185 -0.62 -18.24 19.82
CA ALA A 185 -1.62 -17.18 19.81
C ALA A 185 -2.34 -17.14 18.48
N VAL A 186 -3.55 -16.59 18.52
CA VAL A 186 -4.36 -16.27 17.35
C VAL A 186 -4.57 -14.77 17.33
N ARG A 187 -4.34 -14.15 16.16
CA ARG A 187 -4.63 -12.75 15.90
C ARG A 187 -5.65 -12.64 14.79
N LEU A 188 -6.73 -11.90 15.05
CA LEU A 188 -7.80 -11.63 14.10
C LEU A 188 -7.88 -10.13 13.89
N VAL A 189 -8.02 -9.74 12.63
CA VAL A 189 -8.13 -8.36 12.19
C VAL A 189 -9.33 -8.27 11.27
N GLY A 190 -10.14 -7.22 11.42
CA GLY A 190 -11.29 -6.97 10.57
C GLY A 190 -11.55 -5.49 10.43
N TRP A 191 -12.05 -5.10 9.27
CA TRP A 191 -12.43 -3.73 8.98
C TRP A 191 -13.67 -3.68 8.08
N SER A 192 -14.36 -2.55 8.14
CA SER A 192 -15.44 -2.17 7.23
C SER A 192 -15.25 -0.71 6.88
N GLU A 193 -15.21 -0.43 5.60
CA GLU A 193 -15.00 0.90 5.06
C GLU A 193 -16.09 1.24 4.05
N ARG A 194 -16.44 2.52 4.03
CA ARG A 194 -17.27 3.13 3.00
C ARG A 194 -16.73 4.51 2.69
N ASP A 195 -16.29 4.71 1.46
CA ASP A 195 -15.90 6.02 0.98
C ASP A 195 -17.10 6.87 0.57
N GLY A 196 -17.05 8.15 0.92
CA GLY A 196 -17.91 9.16 0.32
C GLY A 196 -17.40 9.49 -1.09
N GLY A 197 -18.25 9.33 -2.11
CA GLY A 197 -17.83 9.50 -3.50
C GLY A 197 -17.44 10.94 -3.83
N TYR A 198 -16.27 11.12 -4.47
CA TYR A 198 -15.86 12.40 -5.06
C TYR A 198 -16.05 12.45 -6.59
N ILE A 199 -15.90 11.30 -7.25
CA ILE A 199 -15.99 11.14 -8.71
C ILE A 199 -17.21 10.28 -9.03
N ASP A 200 -18.08 10.79 -9.90
CA ASP A 200 -19.17 10.00 -10.46
C ASP A 200 -18.61 9.09 -11.55
N ASN A 201 -18.66 7.78 -11.32
CA ASN A 201 -18.29 6.79 -12.33
C ASN A 201 -19.40 6.69 -13.38
N VAL A 202 -19.40 7.63 -14.33
CA VAL A 202 -20.31 7.62 -15.47
C VAL A 202 -19.84 6.58 -16.50
N PRO A 203 -20.69 5.61 -16.89
CA PRO A 203 -20.33 4.61 -17.89
C PRO A 203 -19.86 5.23 -19.20
N GLY A 204 -18.61 4.93 -19.59
CA GLY A 204 -18.08 5.25 -20.92
C GLY A 204 -18.49 4.19 -21.94
N THR A 205 -18.88 4.60 -23.15
CA THR A 205 -19.08 3.68 -24.28
C THR A 205 -17.89 3.80 -25.23
N LEU A 206 -17.15 2.71 -25.42
CA LEU A 206 -16.18 2.60 -26.51
C LEU A 206 -16.93 2.11 -27.75
N SER A 207 -17.20 3.01 -28.69
CA SER A 207 -17.68 2.61 -30.02
C SER A 207 -16.48 2.16 -30.85
N TYR A 208 -16.47 0.88 -31.22
CA TYR A 208 -15.50 0.35 -32.19
C TYR A 208 -16.17 0.36 -33.57
N PRO A 209 -15.93 1.37 -34.41
CA PRO A 209 -16.47 1.35 -35.76
C PRO A 209 -15.84 0.19 -36.52
N SER A 210 -16.69 -0.61 -37.16
CA SER A 210 -16.32 -1.70 -38.07
C SER A 210 -15.45 -1.23 -39.25
N ASP A 211 -15.40 0.09 -39.46
CA ASP A 211 -14.85 0.72 -40.67
C ASP A 211 -13.43 1.26 -40.43
N GLY A 212 -12.82 0.96 -39.26
CA GLY A 212 -11.43 1.32 -38.93
C GLY A 212 -11.19 2.78 -38.51
N CYS A 213 -12.23 3.61 -38.46
CA CYS A 213 -12.14 5.03 -38.12
C CYS A 213 -12.37 5.30 -36.63
N LEU A 214 -11.34 5.29 -35.78
CA LEU A 214 -11.49 5.61 -34.35
C LEU A 214 -12.09 7.02 -34.16
N SER A 215 -13.33 7.12 -33.66
CA SER A 215 -14.10 8.38 -33.54
C SER A 215 -13.66 9.30 -32.40
N ASN A 216 -12.67 8.89 -31.59
CA ASN A 216 -12.24 9.63 -30.40
C ASN A 216 -11.12 10.66 -30.65
N PHE A 217 -10.63 10.80 -31.89
CA PHE A 217 -9.64 11.82 -32.25
C PHE A 217 -10.31 13.00 -32.94
N SER A 218 -10.12 14.20 -32.41
CA SER A 218 -10.49 15.46 -33.07
C SER A 218 -9.21 16.23 -33.44
N PRO A 219 -8.94 16.50 -34.74
CA PRO A 219 -9.74 16.14 -35.91
C PRO A 219 -9.58 14.65 -36.30
N PRO A 220 -10.59 14.05 -36.98
CA PRO A 220 -10.52 12.67 -37.45
C PRO A 220 -9.46 12.49 -38.54
N ALA A 221 -8.96 11.26 -38.70
CA ALA A 221 -7.99 10.92 -39.74
C ALA A 221 -8.55 11.21 -41.15
N PRO A 222 -7.71 11.58 -42.13
CA PRO A 222 -8.15 11.87 -43.49
C PRO A 222 -8.93 10.69 -44.09
N GLY A 223 -10.17 10.93 -44.52
CA GLY A 223 -11.07 9.90 -45.08
C GLY A 223 -12.14 9.37 -44.11
N CYS A 224 -12.08 9.72 -42.83
CA CYS A 224 -13.13 9.38 -41.88
C CYS A 224 -14.22 10.46 -41.85
N GLN A 225 -15.44 10.11 -42.29
CA GLN A 225 -16.60 10.98 -42.11
C GLN A 225 -17.23 10.72 -40.74
N VAL A 226 -17.47 11.78 -39.99
CA VAL A 226 -18.26 11.70 -38.76
C VAL A 226 -19.72 11.54 -39.21
N SER A 227 -20.28 10.35 -39.09
CA SER A 227 -21.72 10.15 -39.27
C SER A 227 -22.47 10.94 -38.17
N PRO A 228 -23.60 11.61 -38.50
CA PRO A 228 -24.32 12.45 -37.55
C PRO A 228 -24.91 11.68 -36.36
#